data_AF-A0A179BUD0-F1
#
_entry.id   AF-A0A179BUD0-F1
#
_cell.length_a   1.000
_cell.length_b   1.000
_cell.length_c   1.000
_cell.angle_alpha   90.00
_cell.angle_beta   90.00
_cell.angle_gamma   90.00
#
_symmetry.space_group_name_H-M   'P 1'
#
loop_
_entity.id
_entity.type
_entity.pdbx_description
1 polymer ?
#
loop_
_entity_poly.entity_id
_entity_poly.type
_entity_poly.pdbx_seq_one_letter_code
_entity_poly.pdbx_strand_id
1 'polypeptide(L)'
;VWVSDEALALWTAPRRRSRGGQPKYSDLAITLCLTLRVVYGLALRQTQGLMRSVAALMEFDIAVPDFSTLSRRSKGLALPSTKSGARASGPVYLVVDSTGLKVFGEGEWLENKHTIKVKRKRWRKLHIGLDLASGEIVCVDLTTDDVGDPTALPGLLDQIDGPVAKFIADGAYDGAPTRDLLETRFGEIVEIIIPPPKTAVESPQSAFNPTVRDRHIAEIENKGRMAWQKSTGYNQRSRVETQMGRWKTVIGPKLKARNFDNQKTEAKIGVHVLNRMTELGRPELRRVV
;
A
#
# COMPACT_ATOMS: atom_id res chain seq x y z
N VAL A 1 10.58 25.27 -0.83
CA VAL A 1 9.63 24.49 0.00
C VAL A 1 8.54 25.45 0.41
N TRP A 2 7.27 25.07 0.30
CA TRP A 2 6.13 25.88 0.76
C TRP A 2 5.45 25.16 1.93
N VAL A 3 5.06 25.90 2.96
CA VAL A 3 4.35 25.40 4.15
C VAL A 3 3.10 26.24 4.31
N SER A 4 1.94 25.60 4.48
CA SER A 4 0.68 26.30 4.68
C SER A 4 0.57 26.84 6.11
N ASP A 5 -0.11 27.97 6.28
CA ASP A 5 -0.40 28.54 7.61
C ASP A 5 -1.20 27.58 8.48
N GLU A 6 -2.10 26.80 7.87
CA GLU A 6 -2.85 25.75 8.56
C GLU A 6 -1.92 24.69 9.19
N ALA A 7 -0.88 24.26 8.47
CA ALA A 7 0.07 23.27 8.99
C ALA A 7 0.86 23.81 10.19
N LEU A 8 1.17 25.11 10.20
CA LEU A 8 1.82 25.79 11.33
C LEU A 8 0.86 25.94 12.51
N ALA A 9 -0.38 26.38 12.26
CA ALA A 9 -1.41 26.53 13.29
C ALA A 9 -1.75 25.20 13.99
N LEU A 10 -1.71 24.09 13.24
CA LEU A 10 -1.98 22.74 13.74
C LEU A 10 -0.72 21.98 14.20
N TRP A 11 0.43 22.65 14.33
CA TRP A 11 1.70 21.98 14.65
C TRP A 11 1.73 21.40 16.07
N THR A 12 1.22 22.18 17.03
CA THR A 12 1.17 21.80 18.45
C THR A 12 -0.05 20.92 18.70
N ALA A 13 0.09 19.89 19.54
CA ALA A 13 -1.06 19.06 19.88
C ALA A 13 -2.08 19.81 20.75
N PRO A 14 -3.39 19.57 20.54
CA PRO A 14 -4.41 20.12 21.42
C PRO A 14 -4.26 19.55 22.84
N ARG A 15 -4.58 20.37 23.84
CA ARG A 15 -4.51 19.96 25.23
C ARG A 15 -5.46 18.80 25.49
N ARG A 16 -4.90 17.67 25.94
CA ARG A 16 -5.67 16.47 26.29
C ARG A 16 -6.50 16.73 27.54
N ARG A 17 -7.76 16.28 27.53
CA ARG A 17 -8.68 16.37 28.68
C ARG A 17 -8.70 15.10 29.55
N SER A 18 -8.06 14.02 29.11
CA SER A 18 -8.00 12.73 29.82
C SER A 18 -6.66 12.51 30.52
N ARG A 19 -6.61 11.56 31.46
CA ARG A 19 -5.41 11.18 32.24
C ARG A 19 -4.27 10.68 31.32
N GLY A 20 -3.04 11.13 31.60
CA GLY A 20 -1.81 10.76 30.87
C GLY A 20 -0.94 11.97 30.50
N GLY A 21 0.24 11.72 29.93
CA GLY A 21 1.16 12.79 29.49
C GLY A 21 0.58 13.60 28.32
N GLN A 22 0.88 14.91 28.31
CA GLN A 22 0.44 15.82 27.25
C GLN A 22 1.37 15.70 26.03
N PRO A 23 0.86 15.33 24.84
CA PRO A 23 1.64 15.39 23.63
C PRO A 23 2.01 16.84 23.32
N LYS A 24 3.26 17.11 22.93
CA LYS A 24 3.69 18.44 22.47
C LYS A 24 3.33 18.67 21.00
N TYR A 25 3.43 17.65 20.18
CA TYR A 25 3.24 17.72 18.72
C TYR A 25 1.97 16.99 18.29
N SER A 26 1.24 17.59 17.35
CA SER A 26 0.07 16.98 16.72
C SER A 26 0.48 15.78 15.84
N ASP A 27 -0.50 14.94 15.49
CA ASP A 27 -0.26 13.85 14.53
C ASP A 27 0.08 14.36 13.13
N LEU A 28 -0.42 15.55 12.77
CA LEU A 28 -0.05 16.24 11.54
C LEU A 28 1.44 16.55 11.50
N ALA A 29 1.99 17.16 12.56
CA ALA A 29 3.41 17.48 12.64
C ALA A 29 4.29 16.23 12.54
N ILE A 30 3.90 15.14 13.19
CA ILE A 30 4.60 13.85 13.08
C ILE A 30 4.51 13.29 11.66
N THR A 31 3.32 13.34 11.05
CA THR A 31 3.07 12.87 9.68
C THR A 31 3.92 13.63 8.66
N LEU A 32 3.98 14.96 8.75
CA LEU A 32 4.78 15.79 7.84
C LEU A 32 6.28 15.47 7.94
N CYS A 33 6.81 15.37 9.18
CA CYS A 33 8.20 14.98 9.41
C CYS A 33 8.52 13.61 8.78
N LEU A 34 7.65 12.61 9.03
CA LEU A 34 7.87 11.25 8.51
C LEU A 34 7.63 11.14 7.01
N THR A 35 6.79 12.00 6.43
CA THR A 35 6.60 12.11 4.98
C THR A 35 7.89 12.58 4.33
N LEU A 36 8.51 13.65 4.85
CA LEU A 36 9.81 14.13 4.35
C LEU A 36 10.90 13.09 4.50
N ARG A 37 10.91 12.35 5.62
CA ARG A 37 11.82 11.21 5.81
C ARG A 37 11.68 10.19 4.69
N VAL A 38 10.45 9.84 4.32
CA VAL A 38 10.15 8.85 3.28
C VAL A 38 10.56 9.40 1.90
N VAL A 39 10.11 10.61 1.55
CA VAL A 39 10.37 11.25 0.25
C VAL A 39 11.87 11.44 0.00
N TYR A 40 12.62 11.95 0.97
CA TYR A 40 14.05 12.23 0.82
C TYR A 40 14.95 11.06 1.25
N GLY A 41 14.36 9.93 1.60
CA GLY A 41 15.15 8.76 1.97
C GLY A 41 15.99 8.94 3.24
N LEU A 42 15.61 9.80 4.18
CA LEU A 42 16.44 10.18 5.33
C LEU A 42 16.36 9.20 6.51
N ALA A 43 17.40 9.21 7.36
CA ALA A 43 17.31 8.68 8.72
C ALA A 43 16.55 9.66 9.64
N LEU A 44 16.06 9.18 10.79
CA LEU A 44 15.27 10.03 11.71
C LEU A 44 16.04 11.24 12.24
N ARG A 45 17.34 11.09 12.55
CA ARG A 45 18.19 12.22 12.98
C ARG A 45 18.42 13.24 11.87
N GLN A 46 18.59 12.77 10.63
CA GLN A 46 18.70 13.65 9.46
C GLN A 46 17.37 14.37 9.19
N THR A 47 16.24 13.70 9.39
CA THR A 47 14.90 14.29 9.26
C THR A 47 14.72 15.43 10.27
N GLN A 48 15.09 15.19 11.53
CA GLN A 48 15.09 16.23 12.58
C GLN A 48 15.98 17.42 12.19
N GLY A 49 17.18 17.15 11.66
CA GLY A 49 18.10 18.20 11.18
C GLY A 49 17.49 19.02 10.04
N LEU A 50 16.97 18.35 9.00
CA LEU A 50 16.32 19.00 7.86
C LEU A 50 15.15 19.88 8.32
N MET A 51 14.29 19.37 9.19
CA MET A 51 13.15 20.13 9.71
C MET A 51 13.57 21.38 10.48
N ARG A 52 14.65 21.29 11.28
CA ARG A 52 15.22 22.48 11.95
C ARG A 52 15.76 23.49 10.97
N SER A 53 16.46 23.03 9.93
CA SER A 53 16.98 23.91 8.88
C SER A 53 15.85 24.60 8.10
N VAL A 54 14.77 23.87 7.78
CA VAL A 54 13.59 24.46 7.12
C VAL A 54 12.91 25.49 8.01
N ALA A 55 12.68 25.18 9.29
CA ALA A 55 12.06 26.12 10.23
C ALA A 55 12.91 27.40 10.39
N ALA A 56 14.23 27.27 10.52
CA ALA A 56 15.14 28.41 10.63
C ALA A 56 15.18 29.25 9.36
N LEU A 57 15.27 28.62 8.18
CA LEU A 57 15.38 29.32 6.89
C LEU A 57 14.09 30.02 6.49
N MET A 58 12.94 29.50 6.92
CA MET A 58 11.62 30.09 6.68
C MET A 58 11.14 30.97 7.83
N GLU A 59 11.96 31.16 8.88
CA GLU A 59 11.65 31.95 10.08
C GLU A 59 10.35 31.52 10.80
N PHE A 60 10.07 30.21 10.81
CA PHE A 60 8.91 29.66 11.52
C PHE A 60 9.20 29.43 13.00
N ASP A 61 8.36 29.98 13.88
CA ASP A 61 8.39 29.72 15.32
C ASP A 61 7.71 28.39 15.67
N ILE A 62 8.34 27.28 15.26
CA ILE A 62 7.88 25.92 15.57
C ILE A 62 8.97 25.09 16.23
N ALA A 63 8.60 24.34 17.27
CA ALA A 63 9.47 23.33 17.84
C ALA A 63 9.51 22.08 16.95
N VAL A 64 10.70 21.57 16.63
CA VAL A 64 10.85 20.38 15.78
C VAL A 64 10.90 19.09 16.64
N PRO A 65 10.07 18.08 16.33
CA PRO A 65 10.13 16.78 17.01
C PRO A 65 11.51 16.13 16.89
N ASP A 66 12.04 15.63 18.01
CA ASP A 66 13.30 14.88 18.01
C ASP A 66 13.12 13.46 17.42
N PHE A 67 14.23 12.83 17.03
CA PHE A 67 14.23 11.50 16.42
C PHE A 67 13.57 10.41 17.29
N SER A 68 13.68 10.50 18.62
CA SER A 68 13.07 9.55 19.56
C SER A 68 11.56 9.74 19.63
N THR A 69 11.10 10.99 19.57
CA THR A 69 9.68 11.35 19.49
C THR A 69 9.08 10.88 18.17
N LEU A 70 9.75 11.13 17.04
CA LEU A 70 9.32 10.61 15.72
C LEU A 70 9.24 9.08 15.71
N SER A 71 10.26 8.40 16.25
CA SER A 71 10.26 6.93 16.35
C SER A 71 9.07 6.42 17.16
N ARG A 72 8.86 6.93 18.38
CA ARG A 72 7.76 6.49 19.25
C ARG A 72 6.39 6.82 18.67
N ARG A 73 6.19 8.04 18.15
CA ARG A 73 4.90 8.50 17.63
C ARG A 73 4.55 7.93 16.26
N SER A 74 5.53 7.40 15.52
CA SER A 74 5.24 6.65 14.30
C SER A 74 4.59 5.30 14.56
N LYS A 75 4.60 4.76 15.79
CA LYS A 75 3.90 3.50 16.08
C LYS A 75 2.39 3.77 16.15
N GLY A 76 1.63 3.19 15.22
CA GLY A 76 0.17 3.29 15.21
C GLY A 76 -0.35 4.69 14.87
N LEU A 77 0.47 5.51 14.20
CA LEU A 77 0.08 6.84 13.76
C LEU A 77 -1.13 6.74 12.83
N ALA A 78 -2.23 7.39 13.20
CA ALA A 78 -3.37 7.54 12.32
C ALA A 78 -3.01 8.56 11.25
N LEU A 79 -3.02 8.12 9.99
CA LEU A 79 -2.81 9.00 8.85
C LEU A 79 -4.17 9.49 8.34
N PRO A 80 -4.23 10.68 7.71
CA PRO A 80 -5.41 11.12 7.00
C PRO A 80 -5.88 10.02 6.04
N SER A 81 -7.17 9.94 5.73
CA SER A 81 -7.61 8.97 4.73
C SER A 81 -6.99 9.29 3.38
N THR A 82 -6.56 8.28 2.62
CA THR A 82 -6.06 8.43 1.24
C THR A 82 -7.15 8.82 0.24
N LYS A 83 -8.41 8.88 0.67
CA LYS A 83 -9.58 9.21 -0.15
C LYS A 83 -9.43 10.61 -0.75
N SER A 84 -9.10 10.68 -2.04
CA SER A 84 -9.23 11.92 -2.79
C SER A 84 -10.73 12.23 -2.94
N GLY A 85 -11.24 13.16 -2.13
CA GLY A 85 -12.67 13.52 -2.07
C GLY A 85 -13.27 14.09 -3.36
N ALA A 86 -12.49 14.22 -4.43
CA ALA A 86 -12.92 14.82 -5.70
C ALA A 86 -13.03 13.82 -6.87
N ARG A 87 -12.54 12.58 -6.76
CA ARG A 87 -12.50 11.61 -7.89
C ARG A 87 -13.32 10.33 -7.70
N ALA A 88 -13.78 10.04 -6.50
CA ALA A 88 -14.48 8.79 -6.19
C ALA A 88 -16.01 8.95 -6.28
N SER A 89 -16.56 9.08 -7.50
CA SER A 89 -18.01 8.96 -7.71
C SER A 89 -18.40 7.66 -8.46
N GLY A 90 -17.42 6.87 -8.89
CA GLY A 90 -17.64 5.62 -9.64
C GLY A 90 -17.24 4.38 -8.84
N PRO A 91 -17.66 3.18 -9.28
CA PRO A 91 -17.25 1.94 -8.65
C PRO A 91 -15.73 1.72 -8.80
N VAL A 92 -15.12 1.12 -7.79
CA VAL A 92 -13.69 0.81 -7.78
C VAL A 92 -13.40 -0.37 -8.72
N TYR A 93 -12.34 -0.25 -9.52
CA TYR A 93 -11.80 -1.35 -10.32
C TYR A 93 -10.51 -1.84 -9.65
N LEU A 94 -10.64 -2.77 -8.73
CA LEU A 94 -9.57 -3.15 -7.82
C LEU A 94 -8.62 -4.18 -8.44
N VAL A 95 -7.33 -3.89 -8.41
CA VAL A 95 -6.26 -4.89 -8.64
C VAL A 95 -5.47 -5.07 -7.37
N VAL A 96 -5.34 -6.31 -6.90
CA VAL A 96 -4.53 -6.64 -5.72
C VAL A 96 -3.36 -7.51 -6.11
N ASP A 97 -2.19 -7.16 -5.58
CA ASP A 97 -0.97 -7.95 -5.69
C ASP A 97 -0.06 -7.65 -4.49
N SER A 98 0.93 -8.52 -4.25
CA SER A 98 1.92 -8.34 -3.19
C SER A 98 3.36 -8.31 -3.71
N THR A 99 4.24 -7.63 -2.96
CA THR A 99 5.68 -7.62 -3.24
C THR A 99 6.50 -7.72 -1.96
N GLY A 100 7.66 -8.38 -2.05
CA GLY A 100 8.64 -8.41 -0.97
C GLY A 100 9.37 -7.08 -0.78
N LEU A 101 9.46 -6.62 0.47
CA LEU A 101 10.35 -5.56 0.95
C LEU A 101 11.34 -6.12 1.96
N LYS A 102 12.60 -5.67 1.88
CA LYS A 102 13.64 -6.10 2.81
C LYS A 102 13.57 -5.30 4.11
N VAL A 103 13.68 -5.94 5.26
CA VAL A 103 13.80 -5.25 6.56
C VAL A 103 15.26 -4.86 6.78
N PHE A 104 15.51 -3.59 7.12
CA PHE A 104 16.83 -3.14 7.58
C PHE A 104 17.16 -3.74 8.96
N GLY A 105 18.31 -4.39 9.10
CA GLY A 105 18.72 -5.08 10.34
C GLY A 105 20.22 -5.09 10.56
N GLU A 106 20.64 -5.37 11.80
CA GLU A 106 22.02 -5.41 12.28
C GLU A 106 22.97 -6.27 11.44
N GLY A 107 22.43 -7.23 10.68
CA GLY A 107 23.21 -8.11 9.82
C GLY A 107 24.03 -7.42 8.74
N GLU A 108 23.55 -6.31 8.17
CA GLU A 108 24.34 -5.56 7.16
C GLU A 108 25.51 -4.81 7.83
N TRP A 109 25.37 -4.35 9.08
CA TRP A 109 26.46 -3.69 9.81
C TRP A 109 27.50 -4.71 10.30
N LEU A 110 27.05 -5.86 10.82
CA LEU A 110 27.92 -6.96 11.25
C LEU A 110 28.62 -7.66 10.06
N GLU A 111 27.96 -7.82 8.91
CA GLU A 111 28.61 -8.28 7.67
C GLU A 111 29.71 -7.31 7.23
N ASN A 112 29.42 -6.00 7.24
CA ASN A 112 30.36 -4.96 6.82
C ASN A 112 31.55 -4.77 7.79
N LYS A 113 31.37 -5.00 9.10
CA LYS A 113 32.44 -4.80 10.11
C LYS A 113 33.22 -6.06 10.48
N HIS A 114 32.57 -7.22 10.49
CA HIS A 114 33.15 -8.42 11.11
C HIS A 114 33.23 -9.63 10.18
N THR A 115 32.80 -9.54 8.91
CA THR A 115 32.80 -10.68 7.96
C THR A 115 32.08 -11.91 8.53
N ILE A 116 31.11 -11.70 9.44
CA ILE A 116 30.29 -12.78 10.01
C ILE A 116 29.06 -12.93 9.11
N LYS A 117 28.84 -14.13 8.55
CA LYS A 117 27.60 -14.46 7.81
C LYS A 117 26.41 -14.35 8.77
N VAL A 118 25.66 -13.25 8.70
CA VAL A 118 24.49 -13.06 9.56
C VAL A 118 23.30 -13.87 9.02
N LYS A 119 22.58 -14.53 9.94
CA LYS A 119 21.38 -15.34 9.68
C LYS A 119 20.31 -14.55 8.90
N ARG A 120 19.75 -15.20 7.86
CA ARG A 120 18.60 -14.88 6.98
C ARG A 120 18.14 -13.41 6.93
N LYS A 121 18.27 -12.80 5.74
CA LYS A 121 17.57 -11.56 5.35
C LYS A 121 16.08 -11.70 5.67
N ARG A 122 15.56 -10.86 6.59
CA ARG A 122 14.12 -10.84 6.91
C ARG A 122 13.38 -9.98 5.88
N TRP A 123 12.31 -10.54 5.33
CA TRP A 123 11.44 -9.87 4.37
C TRP A 123 10.08 -9.56 5.00
N ARG A 124 9.35 -8.64 4.37
CA ARG A 124 7.94 -8.36 4.61
C ARG A 124 7.21 -8.39 3.27
N LYS A 125 5.96 -8.80 3.27
CA LYS A 125 5.10 -8.69 2.10
C LYS A 125 4.30 -7.40 2.21
N LEU A 126 4.45 -6.54 1.21
CA LEU A 126 3.62 -5.36 1.02
C LEU A 126 2.52 -5.72 0.05
N HIS A 127 1.28 -5.70 0.52
CA HIS A 127 0.08 -5.91 -0.27
C HIS A 127 -0.47 -4.55 -0.68
N ILE A 128 -0.77 -4.38 -1.96
CA ILE A 128 -1.30 -3.13 -2.53
C ILE A 128 -2.57 -3.46 -3.29
N GLY A 129 -3.64 -2.72 -2.99
CA GLY A 129 -4.82 -2.61 -3.85
C GLY A 129 -4.80 -1.29 -4.63
N LEU A 130 -4.76 -1.39 -5.96
CA LEU A 130 -4.78 -0.28 -6.89
C LEU A 130 -6.18 -0.17 -7.51
N ASP A 131 -6.77 1.02 -7.48
CA ASP A 131 -7.95 1.31 -8.31
C ASP A 131 -7.50 1.67 -9.73
N LEU A 132 -7.97 0.96 -10.75
CA LEU A 132 -7.57 1.21 -12.14
C LEU A 132 -8.12 2.52 -12.70
N ALA A 133 -9.28 2.98 -12.22
CA ALA A 133 -9.90 4.21 -12.71
C ALA A 133 -9.11 5.43 -12.22
N SER A 134 -8.99 5.57 -10.90
CA SER A 134 -8.24 6.67 -10.30
C SER A 134 -6.73 6.47 -10.41
N GLY A 135 -6.22 5.23 -10.50
CA GLY A 135 -4.82 4.82 -10.37
C GLY A 135 -4.22 5.06 -8.97
N GLU A 136 -5.06 5.31 -7.98
CA GLU A 136 -4.65 5.50 -6.58
C GLU A 136 -4.54 4.14 -5.88
N ILE A 137 -3.61 4.06 -4.93
CA ILE A 137 -3.58 2.93 -4.00
C ILE A 137 -4.70 3.15 -2.99
N VAL A 138 -5.70 2.28 -3.00
CA VAL A 138 -6.91 2.40 -2.17
C VAL A 138 -6.84 1.56 -0.90
N CYS A 139 -6.03 0.50 -0.88
CA CYS A 139 -5.75 -0.27 0.32
C CYS A 139 -4.31 -0.77 0.36
N VAL A 140 -3.77 -0.93 1.58
CA VAL A 140 -2.40 -1.40 1.80
C VAL A 140 -2.31 -2.17 3.10
N ASP A 141 -1.54 -3.25 3.12
CA ASP A 141 -1.09 -3.87 4.35
C ASP A 141 0.33 -4.40 4.21
N LEU A 142 1.01 -4.52 5.35
CA LEU A 142 2.31 -5.12 5.46
C LEU A 142 2.21 -6.33 6.39
N THR A 143 2.52 -7.51 5.87
CA THR A 143 2.52 -8.76 6.63
C THR A 143 3.93 -9.33 6.75
N THR A 144 4.09 -10.33 7.61
CA THR A 144 5.25 -11.20 7.61
C THR A 144 5.23 -12.11 6.37
N ASP A 145 6.36 -12.76 6.10
CA ASP A 145 6.61 -13.56 4.90
C ASP A 145 5.87 -14.90 4.88
N ASP A 146 5.45 -15.40 6.04
CA ASP A 146 4.65 -16.61 6.25
C ASP A 146 3.14 -16.42 5.98
N VAL A 147 2.66 -15.17 5.96
CA VAL A 147 1.24 -14.90 5.66
C VAL A 147 1.01 -15.03 4.16
N GLY A 148 0.05 -15.88 3.77
CA GLY A 148 -0.40 -16.03 2.39
C GLY A 148 -1.14 -14.80 1.88
N ASP A 149 -1.09 -14.56 0.58
CA ASP A 149 -1.73 -13.38 -0.03
C ASP A 149 -3.26 -13.37 0.18
N PRO A 150 -3.99 -14.50 0.02
CA PRO A 150 -5.44 -14.52 0.31
C PRO A 150 -5.76 -14.26 1.79
N THR A 151 -4.86 -14.63 2.71
CA THR A 151 -5.05 -14.42 4.15
C THR A 151 -5.00 -12.95 4.53
N ALA A 152 -4.25 -12.13 3.77
CA ALA A 152 -4.19 -10.69 3.98
C ALA A 152 -5.40 -9.94 3.39
N LEU A 153 -6.13 -10.59 2.46
CA LEU A 153 -7.18 -9.95 1.68
C LEU A 153 -8.32 -9.33 2.52
N PRO A 154 -8.87 -9.97 3.58
CA PRO A 154 -9.95 -9.38 4.36
C PRO A 154 -9.59 -7.99 4.91
N GLY A 155 -8.41 -7.86 5.54
CA GLY A 155 -7.95 -6.59 6.11
C GLY A 155 -7.60 -5.52 5.05
N LEU A 156 -7.38 -5.91 3.80
CA LEU A 156 -7.26 -4.98 2.68
C LEU A 156 -8.64 -4.47 2.24
N LEU A 157 -9.63 -5.36 2.12
CA LEU A 157 -10.99 -5.02 1.68
C LEU A 157 -11.74 -4.17 2.71
N ASP A 158 -11.42 -4.31 4.01
CA ASP A 158 -11.95 -3.46 5.09
C ASP A 158 -11.56 -1.97 4.94
N GLN A 159 -10.51 -1.67 4.18
CA GLN A 159 -10.05 -0.29 3.92
C GLN A 159 -10.79 0.36 2.75
N ILE A 160 -11.56 -0.42 1.99
CA ILE A 160 -12.29 0.06 0.82
C ILE A 160 -13.73 0.36 1.24
N ASP A 161 -14.07 1.63 1.18
CA ASP A 161 -15.41 2.14 1.43
C ASP A 161 -16.12 2.39 0.11
N GLY A 162 -17.03 1.49 -0.27
CA GLY A 162 -17.85 1.61 -1.48
C GLY A 162 -17.90 0.35 -2.33
N PRO A 163 -18.67 0.37 -3.42
CA PRO A 163 -18.80 -0.78 -4.31
C PRO A 163 -17.53 -1.00 -5.14
N VAL A 164 -17.16 -2.28 -5.29
CA VAL A 164 -16.13 -2.74 -6.21
C VAL A 164 -16.83 -3.41 -7.38
N ALA A 165 -16.68 -2.88 -8.59
CA ALA A 165 -17.28 -3.48 -9.79
C ALA A 165 -16.42 -4.58 -10.39
N LYS A 166 -15.11 -4.53 -10.18
CA LYS A 166 -14.16 -5.48 -10.76
C LYS A 166 -13.02 -5.76 -9.79
N PHE A 167 -12.66 -7.03 -9.65
CA PHE A 167 -11.53 -7.48 -8.86
C PHE A 167 -10.56 -8.29 -9.74
N ILE A 168 -9.29 -7.91 -9.78
CA ILE A 168 -8.25 -8.63 -10.53
C ILE A 168 -7.12 -9.01 -9.57
N ALA A 169 -6.75 -10.28 -9.56
CA ALA A 169 -5.60 -10.78 -8.79
C ALA A 169 -4.98 -12.00 -9.49
N ASP A 170 -3.82 -12.48 -9.01
CA ASP A 170 -3.15 -13.64 -9.58
C ASP A 170 -3.78 -14.92 -9.07
N GLY A 171 -3.36 -16.04 -9.67
CA GLY A 171 -3.86 -17.36 -9.32
C GLY A 171 -3.60 -17.77 -7.87
N ALA A 172 -2.74 -17.09 -7.09
CA ALA A 172 -2.62 -17.38 -5.66
C ALA A 172 -3.89 -16.98 -4.89
N TYR A 173 -4.69 -16.08 -5.46
CA TYR A 173 -6.01 -15.70 -4.94
C TYR A 173 -7.15 -16.60 -5.44
N ASP A 174 -6.90 -17.59 -6.33
CA ASP A 174 -7.97 -18.49 -6.79
C ASP A 174 -8.37 -19.46 -5.68
N GLY A 175 -9.66 -19.48 -5.37
CA GLY A 175 -10.25 -20.40 -4.40
C GLY A 175 -11.64 -19.95 -3.97
N ALA A 176 -12.43 -20.89 -3.43
CA ALA A 176 -13.74 -20.59 -2.86
C ALA A 176 -13.66 -19.51 -1.76
N PRO A 177 -12.72 -19.55 -0.79
CA PRO A 177 -12.69 -18.56 0.29
C PRO A 177 -12.54 -17.12 -0.20
N THR A 178 -11.72 -16.89 -1.24
CA THR A 178 -11.57 -15.55 -1.84
C THR A 178 -12.85 -15.09 -2.52
N ARG A 179 -13.52 -16.00 -3.24
CA ARG A 179 -14.76 -15.68 -3.98
C ARG A 179 -15.91 -15.39 -3.02
N ASP A 180 -16.11 -16.26 -2.03
CA ASP A 180 -17.12 -16.09 -0.99
C ASP A 180 -16.91 -14.78 -0.23
N LEU A 181 -15.66 -14.41 0.06
CA LEU A 181 -15.31 -13.13 0.70
C LEU A 181 -15.70 -11.94 -0.18
N LEU A 182 -15.39 -11.98 -1.47
CA LEU A 182 -15.71 -10.89 -2.41
C LEU A 182 -17.22 -10.75 -2.62
N GLU A 183 -17.93 -11.86 -2.77
CA GLU A 183 -19.39 -11.89 -2.88
C GLU A 183 -20.06 -11.39 -1.59
N THR A 184 -19.59 -11.83 -0.42
CA THR A 184 -20.12 -11.36 0.87
C THR A 184 -19.89 -9.85 1.06
N ARG A 185 -18.72 -9.35 0.66
CA ARG A 185 -18.33 -7.95 0.89
C ARG A 185 -18.95 -6.98 -0.13
N PHE A 186 -19.04 -7.36 -1.40
CA PHE A 186 -19.42 -6.47 -2.50
C PHE A 186 -20.66 -6.92 -3.28
N GLY A 187 -21.23 -8.09 -2.96
CA GLY A 187 -22.36 -8.69 -3.66
C GLY A 187 -21.97 -9.39 -4.96
N GLU A 188 -22.94 -10.02 -5.62
CA GLU A 188 -22.75 -10.77 -6.88
C GLU A 188 -22.39 -9.89 -8.08
N ILE A 189 -22.47 -8.56 -7.95
CA ILE A 189 -22.20 -7.62 -9.03
C ILE A 189 -20.70 -7.46 -9.34
N VAL A 190 -19.82 -7.95 -8.45
CA VAL A 190 -18.37 -7.85 -8.63
C VAL A 190 -17.87 -8.84 -9.68
N GLU A 191 -17.23 -8.33 -10.73
CA GLU A 191 -16.57 -9.15 -11.73
C GLU A 191 -15.22 -9.65 -11.17
N ILE A 192 -15.10 -10.95 -10.88
CA ILE A 192 -13.90 -11.56 -10.29
C ILE A 192 -13.02 -12.20 -11.37
N ILE A 193 -11.88 -11.59 -11.65
CA ILE A 193 -10.92 -12.01 -12.68
C ILE A 193 -9.64 -12.52 -12.01
N ILE A 194 -9.64 -13.81 -11.75
CA ILE A 194 -8.50 -14.52 -11.18
C ILE A 194 -8.21 -15.71 -12.10
N PRO A 195 -6.96 -15.89 -12.55
CA PRO A 195 -6.62 -16.98 -13.45
C PRO A 195 -6.64 -18.30 -12.68
N PRO A 196 -7.48 -19.27 -13.07
CA PRO A 196 -7.45 -20.58 -12.43
C PRO A 196 -6.08 -21.26 -12.63
N PRO A 197 -5.66 -22.11 -11.67
CA PRO A 197 -4.45 -22.91 -11.83
C PRO A 197 -4.61 -23.89 -12.99
N LYS A 198 -3.48 -24.38 -13.53
CA LYS A 198 -3.49 -25.34 -14.65
C LYS A 198 -4.24 -26.64 -14.33
N THR A 199 -4.30 -27.00 -13.05
CA THR A 199 -4.98 -28.20 -12.54
C THR A 199 -6.40 -27.92 -12.07
N ALA A 200 -6.97 -26.75 -12.41
CA ALA A 200 -8.34 -26.42 -12.04
C ALA A 200 -9.33 -27.34 -12.76
N VAL A 201 -10.30 -27.82 -12.00
CA VAL A 201 -11.44 -28.58 -12.51
C VAL A 201 -12.70 -27.76 -12.27
N GLU A 202 -13.64 -27.88 -13.19
CA GLU A 202 -14.98 -27.30 -13.06
C GLU A 202 -15.73 -27.90 -11.87
N SER A 203 -16.68 -27.13 -11.35
CA SER A 203 -17.58 -27.59 -10.30
C SER A 203 -18.48 -28.73 -10.80
N PRO A 204 -18.95 -29.63 -9.91
CA PRO A 204 -19.85 -30.73 -10.30
C PRO A 204 -21.16 -30.27 -10.96
N GLN A 205 -21.58 -29.02 -10.74
CA GLN A 205 -22.81 -28.45 -11.28
C GLN A 205 -22.57 -27.59 -12.53
N SER A 206 -21.35 -27.55 -13.07
CA SER A 206 -20.97 -26.64 -14.17
C SER A 206 -21.85 -26.81 -15.42
N ALA A 207 -22.32 -28.03 -15.68
CA ALA A 207 -23.21 -28.33 -16.80
C ALA A 207 -24.61 -27.67 -16.70
N PHE A 208 -25.08 -27.39 -15.48
CA PHE A 208 -26.44 -26.87 -15.24
C PHE A 208 -26.43 -25.42 -14.72
N ASN A 209 -25.46 -25.08 -13.86
CA ASN A 209 -25.33 -23.76 -13.26
C ASN A 209 -23.84 -23.38 -13.13
N PRO A 210 -23.17 -22.99 -14.23
CA PRO A 210 -21.74 -22.71 -14.23
C PRO A 210 -21.41 -21.44 -13.45
N THR A 211 -20.51 -21.58 -12.46
CA THR A 211 -19.94 -20.44 -11.76
C THR A 211 -19.08 -19.58 -12.70
N VAL A 212 -18.74 -18.36 -12.28
CA VAL A 212 -17.76 -17.53 -13.01
C VAL A 212 -16.43 -18.25 -13.18
N ARG A 213 -16.00 -19.02 -12.16
CA ARG A 213 -14.76 -19.81 -12.20
C ARG A 213 -14.84 -20.89 -13.27
N ASP A 214 -15.95 -21.62 -13.36
CA ASP A 214 -16.16 -22.67 -14.35
C ASP A 214 -16.10 -22.11 -15.77
N ARG A 215 -16.75 -20.95 -15.99
CA ARG A 215 -16.68 -20.23 -17.27
C ARG A 215 -15.25 -19.85 -17.65
N HIS A 216 -14.42 -19.41 -16.70
CA HIS A 216 -13.01 -19.12 -16.96
C HIS A 216 -12.21 -20.38 -17.30
N ILE A 217 -12.46 -21.51 -16.64
CA ILE A 217 -11.81 -22.79 -16.92
C ILE A 217 -12.15 -23.23 -18.35
N ALA A 218 -13.44 -23.29 -18.68
CA ALA A 218 -13.93 -23.66 -20.01
C ALA A 218 -13.38 -22.72 -21.11
N GLU A 219 -13.32 -21.41 -20.87
CA GLU A 219 -12.78 -20.47 -21.85
C GLU A 219 -11.27 -20.68 -22.10
N ILE A 220 -10.50 -20.94 -21.04
CA ILE A 220 -9.06 -21.23 -21.15
C ILE A 220 -8.81 -22.54 -21.89
N GLU A 221 -9.62 -23.58 -21.63
CA GLU A 221 -9.51 -24.87 -22.33
C GLU A 221 -9.85 -24.73 -23.81
N ASN A 222 -10.91 -23.99 -24.15
CA ASN A 222 -11.39 -23.86 -25.53
C ASN A 222 -10.56 -22.89 -26.39
N LYS A 223 -10.12 -21.75 -25.82
CA LYS A 223 -9.49 -20.64 -26.58
C LYS A 223 -8.03 -20.39 -26.19
N GLY A 224 -7.55 -21.03 -25.13
CA GLY A 224 -6.22 -20.82 -24.59
C GLY A 224 -6.13 -19.62 -23.64
N ARG A 225 -5.13 -19.68 -22.76
CA ARG A 225 -4.91 -18.69 -21.68
C ARG A 225 -4.73 -17.25 -22.20
N MET A 226 -4.03 -17.07 -23.32
CA MET A 226 -3.79 -15.74 -23.91
C MET A 226 -5.08 -15.09 -24.42
N ALA A 227 -5.99 -15.87 -25.00
CA ALA A 227 -7.28 -15.37 -25.47
C ALA A 227 -8.17 -14.97 -24.28
N TRP A 228 -8.22 -15.81 -23.24
CA TRP A 228 -8.91 -15.51 -21.97
C TRP A 228 -8.38 -14.23 -21.30
N GLN A 229 -7.06 -14.03 -21.27
CA GLN A 229 -6.47 -12.82 -20.70
C GLN A 229 -6.90 -11.55 -21.46
N LYS A 230 -7.06 -11.66 -22.77
CA LYS A 230 -7.51 -10.56 -23.63
C LYS A 230 -9.02 -10.30 -23.47
N SER A 231 -9.86 -11.33 -23.42
CA SER A 231 -11.31 -11.19 -23.32
C SER A 231 -11.75 -10.66 -21.95
N THR A 232 -11.15 -11.15 -20.87
CA THR A 232 -11.43 -10.68 -19.50
C THR A 232 -10.77 -9.34 -19.17
N GLY A 233 -9.72 -8.96 -19.91
CA GLY A 233 -8.92 -7.79 -19.58
C GLY A 233 -7.96 -8.02 -18.40
N TYR A 234 -7.64 -9.27 -18.06
CA TYR A 234 -6.66 -9.65 -17.03
C TYR A 234 -5.31 -8.94 -17.18
N ASN A 235 -4.91 -8.58 -18.41
CA ASN A 235 -3.67 -7.83 -18.69
C ASN A 235 -3.56 -6.50 -17.95
N GLN A 236 -4.68 -5.92 -17.49
CA GLN A 236 -4.69 -4.73 -16.65
C GLN A 236 -4.01 -4.95 -15.29
N ARG A 237 -3.82 -6.21 -14.86
CA ARG A 237 -3.02 -6.55 -13.67
C ARG A 237 -1.62 -5.94 -13.71
N SER A 238 -0.98 -5.87 -14.88
CA SER A 238 0.35 -5.26 -15.05
C SER A 238 0.47 -3.82 -14.50
N ARG A 239 -0.65 -3.11 -14.31
CA ARG A 239 -0.69 -1.78 -13.70
C ARG A 239 -0.32 -1.81 -12.21
N VAL A 240 -0.70 -2.84 -11.44
CA VAL A 240 -0.29 -2.94 -10.04
C VAL A 240 1.19 -3.30 -9.92
N GLU A 241 1.72 -4.12 -10.82
CA GLU A 241 3.16 -4.41 -10.91
C GLU A 241 3.96 -3.15 -11.22
N THR A 242 3.47 -2.32 -12.15
CA THR A 242 4.05 -1.01 -12.46
C THR A 242 4.02 -0.09 -11.22
N GLN A 243 2.92 -0.09 -10.47
CA GLN A 243 2.80 0.67 -9.23
C GLN A 243 3.77 0.18 -8.15
N MET A 244 4.04 -1.13 -8.06
CA MET A 244 5.08 -1.69 -7.18
C MET A 244 6.48 -1.32 -7.64
N GLY A 245 6.73 -1.28 -8.95
CA GLY A 245 7.96 -0.75 -9.51
C GLY A 245 8.17 0.70 -9.10
N ARG A 246 7.13 1.54 -9.26
CA ARG A 246 7.12 2.93 -8.80
C ARG A 246 7.38 3.04 -7.29
N TRP A 247 6.77 2.19 -6.48
CA TRP A 247 7.05 2.14 -5.05
C TRP A 247 8.54 1.91 -4.77
N LYS A 248 9.12 0.87 -5.36
CA LYS A 248 10.53 0.50 -5.13
C LYS A 248 11.50 1.59 -5.62
N THR A 249 11.14 2.31 -6.68
CA THR A 249 11.93 3.42 -7.21
C THR A 249 11.85 4.67 -6.34
N VAL A 250 10.64 5.05 -5.89
CA VAL A 250 10.41 6.32 -5.17
C VAL A 250 10.65 6.17 -3.66
N ILE A 251 10.08 5.14 -3.04
CA ILE A 251 10.13 4.91 -1.58
C ILE A 251 11.36 4.07 -1.21
N GLY A 252 11.70 3.12 -2.08
CA GLY A 252 12.82 2.19 -1.90
C GLY A 252 12.37 0.74 -1.65
N PRO A 253 13.25 -0.24 -1.90
CA PRO A 253 12.97 -1.66 -1.70
C PRO A 253 13.17 -2.14 -0.25
N LYS A 254 13.58 -1.24 0.66
CA LYS A 254 13.89 -1.56 2.05
C LYS A 254 13.01 -0.75 3.01
N LEU A 255 12.53 -1.42 4.06
CA LEU A 255 11.93 -0.78 5.23
C LEU A 255 13.03 -0.33 6.18
N LYS A 256 12.96 0.92 6.65
CA LYS A 256 13.96 1.51 7.56
C LYS A 256 13.54 1.42 9.02
N ALA A 257 12.25 1.30 9.30
CA ALA A 257 11.75 1.05 10.64
C ALA A 257 12.14 -0.35 11.14
N ARG A 258 12.54 -0.46 12.42
CA ARG A 258 12.95 -1.73 13.04
C ARG A 258 11.77 -2.54 13.57
N ASN A 259 10.81 -1.86 14.19
CA ASN A 259 9.62 -2.48 14.78
C ASN A 259 8.52 -2.64 13.73
N PHE A 260 7.75 -3.72 13.81
CA PHE A 260 6.75 -4.05 12.80
C PHE A 260 5.62 -3.01 12.68
N ASP A 261 5.11 -2.48 13.80
CA ASP A 261 4.07 -1.44 13.76
C ASP A 261 4.56 -0.15 13.09
N ASN A 262 5.83 0.19 13.30
CA ASN A 262 6.47 1.31 12.64
C ASN A 262 6.71 1.03 11.15
N GLN A 263 6.98 -0.23 10.76
CA GLN A 263 7.08 -0.65 9.37
C GLN A 263 5.72 -0.54 8.65
N LYS A 264 4.62 -0.96 9.30
CA LYS A 264 3.26 -0.77 8.77
C LYS A 264 2.98 0.73 8.55
N THR A 265 3.36 1.57 9.50
CA THR A 265 3.18 3.02 9.37
C THR A 265 4.05 3.61 8.26
N GLU A 266 5.30 3.18 8.14
CA GLU A 266 6.21 3.57 7.04
C GLU A 266 5.61 3.21 5.68
N ALA A 267 5.01 2.03 5.54
CA ALA A 267 4.28 1.64 4.33
C ALA A 267 3.07 2.54 4.08
N LYS A 268 2.22 2.79 5.08
CA LYS A 268 1.07 3.69 4.89
C LYS A 268 1.50 5.10 4.46
N ILE A 269 2.57 5.66 5.04
CA ILE A 269 3.14 6.95 4.60
C ILE A 269 3.63 6.87 3.15
N GLY A 270 4.26 5.77 2.75
CA GLY A 270 4.66 5.53 1.36
C GLY A 270 3.47 5.59 0.39
N VAL A 271 2.33 5.03 0.76
CA VAL A 271 1.08 5.16 -0.01
C VAL A 271 0.65 6.63 -0.14
N HIS A 272 0.61 7.38 0.96
CA HIS A 272 0.25 8.80 0.92
C HIS A 272 1.14 9.61 -0.01
N VAL A 273 2.45 9.36 0.01
CA VAL A 273 3.39 10.01 -0.89
C VAL A 273 3.06 9.71 -2.35
N LEU A 274 2.85 8.43 -2.69
CA LEU A 274 2.57 8.03 -4.07
C LEU A 274 1.21 8.52 -4.58
N ASN A 275 0.18 8.52 -3.72
CA ASN A 275 -1.13 9.05 -4.05
C ASN A 275 -1.09 10.58 -4.20
N ARG A 276 -0.37 11.29 -3.33
CA ARG A 276 -0.19 12.75 -3.49
C ARG A 276 0.54 13.09 -4.78
N MET A 277 1.58 12.34 -5.13
CA MET A 277 2.25 12.50 -6.43
C MET A 277 1.31 12.21 -7.61
N THR A 278 0.46 11.19 -7.49
CA THR A 278 -0.59 10.86 -8.48
C THR A 278 -1.57 12.03 -8.67
N GLU A 279 -1.98 12.67 -7.57
CA GLU A 279 -2.91 13.80 -7.58
C GLU A 279 -2.30 15.02 -8.26
N LEU A 280 -1.02 15.32 -7.98
CA LEU A 280 -0.30 16.47 -8.56
C LEU A 280 -0.04 16.33 -10.07
N GLY A 281 -0.12 15.13 -10.61
CA GLY A 281 -0.02 14.90 -12.05
C GLY A 281 0.46 13.51 -12.41
N ARG A 282 0.10 13.07 -13.62
CA ARG A 282 0.59 11.82 -14.20
C ARG A 282 1.20 12.08 -15.56
N PRO A 283 2.32 11.42 -15.90
CA PRO A 283 2.78 11.42 -17.27
C PRO A 283 1.73 10.76 -18.17
N GLU A 284 1.34 11.44 -19.25
CA GLU A 284 0.58 10.82 -20.34
C GLU A 284 1.49 9.88 -21.11
N LEU A 285 1.32 8.57 -20.92
CA LEU A 285 2.03 7.57 -21.70
C LEU A 285 1.29 7.37 -23.02
N ARG A 286 1.82 7.93 -24.10
CA ARG A 286 1.34 7.66 -25.45
C ARG A 286 2.19 6.56 -26.07
N ARG A 287 1.53 5.49 -26.55
CA ARG A 287 2.20 4.51 -27.40
C ARG A 287 2.48 5.19 -28.74
N VAL A 288 3.76 5.36 -29.07
CA VAL A 288 4.16 5.71 -30.42
C VAL A 288 3.91 4.46 -31.26
N VAL A 289 2.97 4.56 -32.20
CA VAL A 289 2.64 3.51 -33.18
C VAL A 289 3.41 3.81 -34.45
#